data_AF-A0A5N6SAB3-F1
#
_entry.id   AF-A0A5N6SAB3-F1
#
_cell.length_a   1.000
_cell.length_b   1.000
_cell.length_c   1.000
_cell.angle_alpha   90.00
_cell.angle_beta   90.00
_cell.angle_gamma   90.00
#
_symmetry.space_group_name_H-M   'P 1'
#
loop_
_entity.id
_entity.type
_entity.pdbx_description
1 polymer ?
#
loop_
_entity_poly.entity_id
_entity_poly.type
_entity_poly.pdbx_seq_one_letter_code
_entity_poly.pdbx_strand_id
1 'polypeptide(L)'
;MKFKQYDVCDLLGRQRTSFGKDKLQLLHTHDLFIRQTYFHTYNPSSKREHNVVSRRLQAIRQLSPYIWILVATSLTFSHIARLKDFDECIRRIADWKDIHPIPGHLEGRARAILEGLDEQRDRIIRGTTQD
;
A
#
# COMPACT_ATOMS: atom_id res chain seq x y z
N MET A 1 -21.08 17.77 4.10
CA MET A 1 -20.70 16.60 4.93
C MET A 1 -19.25 16.75 5.35
N LYS A 2 -18.97 16.95 6.66
CA LYS A 2 -17.60 16.90 7.19
C LYS A 2 -17.20 15.42 7.25
N PHE A 3 -16.32 14.97 6.35
CA PHE A 3 -15.70 13.66 6.46
C PHE A 3 -14.99 13.62 7.83
N LYS A 4 -15.47 12.80 8.77
CA LYS A 4 -14.66 12.45 9.95
C LYS A 4 -13.36 11.90 9.39
N GLN A 5 -12.24 12.52 9.77
CA GLN A 5 -10.91 12.01 9.46
C GLN A 5 -10.84 10.64 10.16
N TYR A 6 -11.11 9.58 9.41
CA TYR A 6 -10.94 8.23 9.92
C TYR A 6 -9.45 8.07 10.27
N ASP A 7 -9.18 7.54 11.45
CA ASP A 7 -7.83 7.20 11.84
C ASP A 7 -7.30 6.15 10.85
N VAL A 8 -6.11 6.36 10.31
CA VAL A 8 -5.51 5.40 9.38
C VAL A 8 -5.34 4.06 10.09
N CYS A 9 -4.98 4.04 11.37
CA CYS A 9 -4.82 2.80 12.12
C CYS A 9 -6.15 2.03 12.25
N ASP A 10 -7.27 2.72 12.44
CA ASP A 10 -8.60 2.09 12.50
C ASP A 10 -8.97 1.47 11.15
N LEU A 11 -8.70 2.17 10.05
CA LEU A 11 -8.93 1.65 8.69
C LEU A 11 -8.09 0.40 8.44
N LEU A 12 -6.80 0.43 8.78
CA LEU A 12 -5.91 -0.71 8.64
C LEU A 12 -6.37 -1.90 9.51
N GLY A 13 -6.82 -1.65 10.74
CA GLY A 13 -7.35 -2.67 11.63
C GLY A 13 -8.62 -3.35 11.09
N ARG A 14 -9.54 -2.56 10.53
CA ARG A 14 -10.76 -3.10 9.88
C ARG A 14 -10.42 -3.93 8.65
N GLN A 15 -9.53 -3.43 7.80
CA GLN A 15 -9.12 -4.13 6.58
C GLN A 15 -8.39 -5.44 6.90
N ARG A 16 -7.48 -5.41 7.89
CA ARG A 16 -6.81 -6.60 8.42
C ARG A 16 -7.83 -7.63 8.91
N THR A 17 -8.85 -7.18 9.66
CA THR A 17 -9.93 -8.06 10.13
C THR A 17 -10.69 -8.66 8.95
N SER A 18 -10.98 -7.88 7.92
CA SER A 18 -11.68 -8.36 6.72
C SER A 18 -10.88 -9.40 5.93
N PHE A 19 -9.55 -9.32 5.90
CA PHE A 19 -8.71 -10.32 5.24
C PHE A 19 -8.59 -11.62 6.03
N GLY A 20 -8.89 -11.60 7.32
CA GLY A 20 -8.75 -12.75 8.22
C GLY A 20 -7.32 -12.92 8.75
N LYS A 21 -7.17 -13.83 9.72
CA LYS A 21 -5.93 -14.01 10.50
C LYS A 21 -4.93 -14.99 9.87
N ASP A 22 -5.40 -15.94 9.04
CA ASP A 22 -4.59 -17.10 8.62
C ASP A 22 -4.21 -17.10 7.14
N LYS A 23 -5.00 -16.42 6.30
CA LYS A 23 -4.74 -16.29 4.87
C LYS A 23 -5.05 -14.87 4.46
N LEU A 24 -4.14 -14.23 3.73
CA LEU A 24 -4.44 -12.97 3.06
C LEU A 24 -5.46 -13.25 1.95
N GLN A 25 -6.76 -13.10 2.26
CA GLN A 25 -7.86 -13.36 1.34
C GLN A 25 -8.12 -12.11 0.48
N LEU A 26 -7.39 -11.99 -0.63
CA LEU A 26 -7.65 -10.93 -1.61
C LEU A 26 -8.78 -11.35 -2.54
N LEU A 27 -9.90 -10.63 -2.48
CA LEU A 27 -10.91 -10.64 -3.52
C LEU A 27 -10.34 -10.10 -4.84
N HIS A 28 -10.95 -10.50 -5.96
CA HIS A 28 -10.54 -10.06 -7.29
C HIS A 28 -10.51 -8.52 -7.43
N THR A 29 -11.45 -7.82 -6.78
CA THR A 29 -11.50 -6.36 -6.74
C THR A 29 -10.26 -5.73 -6.10
N HIS A 30 -9.63 -6.41 -5.13
CA HIS A 30 -8.41 -5.91 -4.49
C HIS A 30 -7.21 -5.93 -5.44
N ASP A 31 -7.15 -6.86 -6.41
CA ASP A 31 -6.04 -6.93 -7.37
C ASP A 31 -5.94 -5.64 -8.19
N LEU A 32 -7.09 -5.10 -8.65
CA LEU A 32 -7.15 -3.83 -9.37
C LEU A 32 -6.59 -2.67 -8.54
N PHE A 33 -7.02 -2.55 -7.27
CA PHE A 33 -6.54 -1.51 -6.37
C PHE A 33 -5.06 -1.64 -6.05
N ILE A 34 -4.57 -2.87 -5.85
CA ILE A 34 -3.16 -3.18 -5.62
C ILE A 34 -2.33 -2.75 -6.83
N ARG A 35 -2.72 -3.14 -8.05
CA ARG A 35 -2.01 -2.78 -9.28
C ARG A 35 -2.01 -1.28 -9.54
N GLN A 36 -3.13 -0.60 -9.35
CA GLN A 36 -3.21 0.86 -9.50
C GLN A 36 -2.34 1.58 -8.46
N THR A 37 -2.41 1.18 -7.19
CA THR A 37 -1.57 1.77 -6.14
C THR A 37 -0.09 1.49 -6.38
N TYR A 38 0.24 0.32 -6.89
CA TYR A 38 1.60 -0.05 -7.28
C TYR A 38 2.10 0.85 -8.42
N PHE A 39 1.28 1.07 -9.45
CA PHE A 39 1.57 2.02 -10.53
C PHE A 39 1.88 3.41 -9.94
N HIS A 40 1.06 3.90 -9.02
CA HIS A 40 1.30 5.19 -8.36
C HIS A 40 2.54 5.23 -7.46
N THR A 41 3.01 4.08 -7.00
CA THR A 41 4.21 3.98 -6.15
C THR A 41 5.48 4.15 -6.97
N TYR A 42 5.54 3.56 -8.18
CA TYR A 42 6.80 3.42 -8.92
C TYR A 42 6.85 4.11 -10.28
N ASN A 43 5.72 4.49 -10.88
CA ASN A 43 5.78 5.16 -12.18
C ASN A 43 6.12 6.65 -12.04
N PRO A 44 7.14 7.13 -12.75
CA PRO A 44 7.51 8.53 -12.71
C PRO A 44 6.39 9.39 -13.32
N SER A 45 6.13 10.53 -12.70
CA SER A 45 5.17 11.52 -13.20
C SER A 45 5.69 12.93 -12.94
N SER A 46 5.43 13.85 -13.87
CA SER A 46 5.71 15.28 -13.68
C SER A 46 4.71 15.97 -12.75
N LYS A 47 3.59 15.30 -12.40
CA LYS A 47 2.54 15.88 -11.55
C LYS A 47 2.99 15.90 -10.09
N ARG A 48 3.02 17.10 -9.49
CA ARG A 48 3.39 17.31 -8.07
C ARG A 48 2.64 16.39 -7.11
N GLU A 49 1.33 16.24 -7.29
CA GLU A 49 0.49 15.38 -6.43
C GLU A 49 0.90 13.90 -6.53
N HIS A 50 1.24 13.43 -7.73
CA HIS A 50 1.74 12.07 -7.95
C HIS A 50 3.07 11.83 -7.23
N ASN A 51 3.99 12.80 -7.28
CA ASN A 51 5.27 12.69 -6.56
C ASN A 51 5.08 12.63 -5.04
N VAL A 52 4.09 13.37 -4.51
CA VAL A 52 3.71 13.28 -3.09
C VAL A 52 3.17 11.89 -2.77
N VAL A 53 2.24 11.36 -3.57
CA VAL A 53 1.64 10.04 -3.34
C VAL A 53 2.69 8.93 -3.46
N SER A 54 3.53 8.96 -4.49
CA SER A 54 4.61 7.99 -4.71
C SER A 54 5.55 7.93 -3.49
N ARG A 55 6.08 9.08 -3.04
CA ARG A 55 6.94 9.14 -1.85
C ARG A 55 6.25 8.59 -0.60
N ARG A 56 4.96 8.92 -0.41
CA ARG A 56 4.18 8.42 0.73
C ARG A 56 4.00 6.91 0.68
N LEU A 57 3.65 6.37 -0.48
CA LEU A 57 3.51 4.92 -0.67
C LEU A 57 4.83 4.19 -0.49
N GLN A 58 5.95 4.76 -0.91
CA GLN A 58 7.29 4.21 -0.66
C GLN A 58 7.63 4.18 0.84
N ALA A 59 7.35 5.24 1.58
CA ALA A 59 7.54 5.26 3.04
C ALA A 59 6.68 4.19 3.74
N ILE A 60 5.43 4.02 3.32
CA ILE A 60 4.54 2.96 3.83
C ILE A 60 5.10 1.57 3.49
N ARG A 61 5.61 1.38 2.27
CA ARG A 61 6.21 0.11 1.80
C ARG A 61 7.40 -0.31 2.67
N GLN A 62 8.21 0.67 3.11
CA GLN A 62 9.36 0.44 4.00
C GLN A 62 8.95 -0.05 5.39
N LEU A 63 7.75 0.30 5.88
CA LEU A 63 7.25 -0.22 7.15
C LEU A 63 6.97 -1.73 7.07
N SER A 64 6.28 -2.14 6.00
CA SER A 64 5.89 -3.53 5.77
C SER A 64 5.20 -3.73 4.40
N PRO A 65 5.50 -4.82 3.66
CA PRO A 65 4.69 -5.27 2.53
C PRO A 65 3.20 -5.40 2.86
N TYR A 66 2.88 -6.00 3.99
CA TYR A 66 1.50 -6.24 4.39
C TYR A 66 0.75 -4.93 4.70
N ILE A 67 1.38 -4.00 5.42
CA ILE A 67 0.82 -2.65 5.66
C ILE A 67 0.54 -1.93 4.34
N TRP A 68 1.45 -2.04 3.37
CA TRP A 68 1.25 -1.45 2.06
C TRP A 68 0.01 -2.04 1.35
N ILE A 69 -0.19 -3.37 1.42
CA ILE A 69 -1.38 -4.02 0.86
C ILE A 69 -2.67 -3.54 1.55
N LEU A 70 -2.65 -3.38 2.87
CA LEU A 70 -3.78 -2.80 3.60
C LEU A 70 -4.07 -1.37 3.12
N VAL A 71 -3.04 -0.53 2.99
CA VAL A 71 -3.20 0.84 2.48
C VAL A 71 -3.76 0.85 1.06
N ALA A 72 -3.20 0.04 0.16
CA ALA A 72 -3.63 -0.06 -1.23
C ALA A 72 -5.09 -0.49 -1.38
N THR A 73 -5.60 -1.26 -0.42
CA THR A 73 -6.99 -1.77 -0.44
C THR A 73 -7.95 -0.94 0.40
N SER A 74 -7.47 0.00 1.22
CA SER A 74 -8.28 0.87 2.07
C SER A 74 -8.33 2.34 1.65
N LEU A 75 -7.30 2.84 0.95
CA LEU A 75 -7.16 4.25 0.62
C LEU A 75 -7.09 4.49 -0.89
N THR A 76 -7.75 5.54 -1.35
CA THR A 76 -7.64 6.03 -2.72
C THR A 76 -6.43 6.93 -2.87
N PHE A 77 -6.00 7.17 -4.11
CA PHE A 77 -4.97 8.16 -4.44
C PHE A 77 -5.21 9.51 -3.75
N SER A 78 -6.43 10.04 -3.83
CA SER A 78 -6.81 11.33 -3.22
C SER A 78 -6.74 11.30 -1.69
N HIS A 79 -7.07 10.17 -1.06
CA HIS A 79 -6.90 10.02 0.39
C HIS A 79 -5.42 10.09 0.76
N ILE A 80 -4.57 9.33 0.06
CA ILE A 80 -3.12 9.30 0.30
C ILE A 80 -2.49 10.68 0.06
N ALA A 81 -2.89 11.39 -0.99
CA ALA A 81 -2.42 12.75 -1.29
C ALA A 81 -2.77 13.75 -0.17
N ARG A 82 -3.93 13.57 0.46
CA ARG A 82 -4.49 14.51 1.44
C ARG A 82 -4.31 14.09 2.90
N LEU A 83 -3.57 13.01 3.18
CA LEU A 83 -3.16 12.68 4.55
C LEU A 83 -2.43 13.89 5.15
N LYS A 84 -3.01 14.43 6.22
CA LYS A 84 -2.39 15.49 7.04
C LYS A 84 -1.29 14.86 7.90
N ASP A 85 -0.25 15.63 8.17
CA ASP A 85 0.84 15.26 9.08
C ASP A 85 1.36 13.84 8.81
N PHE A 86 1.78 13.61 7.57
CA PHE A 86 2.13 12.29 7.08
C PHE A 86 3.22 11.60 7.92
N ASP A 87 4.18 12.36 8.44
CA ASP A 87 5.26 11.81 9.26
C ASP A 87 4.74 11.29 10.60
N GLU A 88 3.78 11.99 11.22
CA GLU A 88 3.05 11.49 12.40
C GLU A 88 2.24 10.25 12.04
N CYS A 89 1.54 10.27 10.90
CA CYS A 89 0.78 9.11 10.42
C CYS A 89 1.67 7.86 10.28
N ILE A 90 2.85 8.00 9.68
CA ILE A 90 3.83 6.91 9.54
C ILE A 90 4.30 6.39 10.89
N ARG A 91 4.62 7.28 11.84
CA ARG A 91 5.00 6.87 13.20
C ARG A 91 3.89 6.06 13.88
N ARG A 92 2.65 6.55 13.81
CA ARG A 92 1.50 5.85 14.40
C ARG A 92 1.24 4.48 13.76
N ILE A 93 1.44 4.33 12.45
CA ILE A 93 1.34 3.03 11.77
C ILE A 93 2.46 2.09 12.23
N ALA A 94 3.68 2.60 12.44
CA ALA A 94 4.79 1.82 12.97
C ALA A 94 4.48 1.32 14.40
N ASP A 95 4.03 2.21 15.28
CA ASP A 95 3.63 1.85 16.65
C ASP A 95 2.46 0.84 16.65
N TRP A 96 1.47 1.04 15.78
CA TRP A 96 0.35 0.11 15.61
C TRP A 96 0.80 -1.29 15.18
N LYS A 97 1.79 -1.37 14.27
CA LYS A 97 2.38 -2.64 13.84
C LYS A 97 3.10 -3.35 14.97
N ASP A 98 3.75 -2.63 15.88
CA ASP A 98 4.43 -3.19 17.04
C ASP A 98 3.43 -3.73 18.08
N ILE A 99 2.31 -3.02 18.30
CA ILE A 99 1.22 -3.46 19.18
C ILE A 99 0.45 -4.65 18.58
N HIS A 100 0.32 -4.68 17.26
CA HIS A 100 -0.38 -5.74 16.54
C HIS A 100 0.55 -6.43 15.54
N PRO A 101 1.47 -7.30 16.01
CA PRO A 101 2.44 -7.96 15.16
C PRO A 101 1.79 -8.65 13.96
N ILE A 102 2.40 -8.49 12.79
CA ILE A 102 1.93 -9.12 11.55
C ILE A 102 2.60 -10.50 11.46
N PRO A 103 1.82 -11.60 11.40
CA PRO A 103 2.38 -12.94 11.22
C PRO A 103 3.31 -13.03 10.00
N GLY A 104 4.44 -13.71 10.16
CA GLY A 104 5.47 -13.82 9.10
C GLY A 104 4.96 -14.42 7.79
N HIS A 105 3.96 -15.31 7.82
CA HIS A 105 3.36 -15.86 6.61
C HIS A 105 2.51 -14.82 5.85
N LEU A 106 1.87 -13.88 6.54
CA LEU A 106 1.12 -12.78 5.90
C LEU A 106 2.08 -11.77 5.28
N GLU A 107 3.17 -11.46 5.98
CA GLU A 107 4.26 -10.66 5.43
C GLU A 107 4.88 -11.31 4.19
N GLY A 108 5.18 -12.62 4.26
CA GLY A 108 5.75 -13.37 3.14
C GLY A 108 4.82 -13.37 1.91
N ARG A 109 3.51 -13.56 2.11
CA ARG A 109 2.52 -13.49 1.02
C ARG A 109 2.43 -12.10 0.41
N ALA A 110 2.35 -11.06 1.25
CA ALA A 110 2.29 -9.68 0.76
C ALA A 110 3.58 -9.30 0.01
N ARG A 111 4.74 -9.77 0.47
CA ARG A 111 6.01 -9.62 -0.23
C ARG A 111 5.98 -10.28 -1.60
N ALA A 112 5.57 -11.55 -1.69
CA ALA A 112 5.50 -12.29 -2.96
C ALA A 112 4.58 -11.62 -3.99
N ILE A 113 3.45 -11.04 -3.55
CA ILE A 113 2.56 -10.26 -4.44
C ILE A 113 3.31 -9.07 -5.04
N LEU A 114 4.05 -8.34 -4.22
CA LEU A 114 4.76 -7.13 -4.65
C LEU A 114 5.98 -7.48 -5.51
N GLU A 115 6.71 -8.54 -5.18
CA GLU A 115 7.79 -9.09 -6.03
C GLU A 115 7.26 -9.51 -7.41
N GLY A 116 6.09 -10.15 -7.48
CA GLY A 116 5.45 -10.48 -8.75
C GLY A 116 5.11 -9.26 -9.60
N LEU A 117 4.80 -8.11 -8.98
CA LEU A 117 4.59 -6.84 -9.68
C LEU A 117 5.91 -6.17 -10.07
N ASP A 118 6.96 -6.29 -9.26
CA ASP A 118 8.33 -5.86 -9.61
C ASP A 118 8.83 -6.62 -10.85
N GLU A 119 8.68 -7.95 -10.88
CA GLU A 119 9.02 -8.76 -12.05
C GLU A 119 8.22 -8.36 -13.30
N GLN A 120 6.91 -8.13 -13.17
CA GLN A 120 6.08 -7.69 -14.29
C GLN A 120 6.55 -6.34 -14.84
N ARG A 121 6.85 -5.38 -13.96
CA ARG A 121 7.39 -4.07 -14.35
C ARG A 121 8.71 -4.23 -15.09
N ASP A 122 9.63 -5.02 -14.54
CA ASP A 122 10.96 -5.21 -15.12
C ASP A 122 10.89 -5.92 -16.49
N ARG A 123 9.99 -6.88 -16.66
CA ARG A 123 9.72 -7.53 -17.96
C ARG A 123 9.21 -6.52 -18.99
N ILE A 124 8.30 -5.63 -18.62
CA ILE A 124 7.79 -4.59 -19.52
C ILE A 124 8.95 -3.66 -19.92
N ILE A 125 9.71 -3.12 -18.96
CA ILE A 125 10.83 -2.22 -19.24
C ILE A 125 11.86 -2.88 -20.17
N ARG A 126 12.29 -4.11 -19.86
CA ARG A 126 13.28 -4.85 -20.67
C ARG A 126 12.73 -5.22 -22.04
N GLY A 127 11.47 -5.64 -22.13
CA GLY A 127 10.80 -5.96 -23.40
C GLY A 127 10.58 -4.74 -24.30
N THR A 128 10.47 -3.53 -23.72
CA THR A 128 10.37 -2.27 -24.48
C THR A 128 11.73 -1.80 -25.01
N THR A 129 12.85 -2.42 -24.59
CA THR A 129 14.22 -2.04 -25.00
C THR A 129 14.73 -2.87 -26.19
N GLN A 130 13.91 -3.76 -26.76
CA GLN A 130 14.30 -4.66 -27.87
C GLN A 130 13.60 -4.37 -29.21
N ASP A 131 12.89 -3.25 -29.35
CA ASP A 131 12.37 -2.76 -30.65
C ASP A 131 13.08 -1.47 -31.09
#